data_AF-A0A0S2I3Z9-F1
#
_entry.id   AF-A0A0S2I3Z9-F1
#
_cell.length_a   1.000
_cell.length_b   1.000
_cell.length_c   1.000
_cell.angle_alpha   90.00
_cell.angle_beta   90.00
_cell.angle_gamma   90.00
#
_symmetry.space_group_name_H-M   'P 1'
#
loop_
_entity.id
_entity.type
_entity.pdbx_description
1 polymer ?
#
loop_
_entity_poly.entity_id
_entity_poly.type
_entity_poly.pdbx_seq_one_letter_code
_entity_poly.pdbx_strand_id
1 'polypeptide(L)'
;MKGLNVKKAYHKYIKHVLLLSILLSCKYGISQGPPENHEKYKLYKAKLENHFLIKSDPLTFPHYGTYIPAHKRNPYDGFPNSGEIHWTDAGHTIGFYLATLATEYALLAHKKDTQSMDKTITDIVNVLRTIERLDYLAEIRYGKGAEKLMKVGDSVIVPYPYPKGSLNGFFIRDDVSRIEIFTDSAPELWSKKGIKTFVQTPKLSSDYGNHGEMSQDQVWNLMQGLALTQKLVKTDEKFMDGKGELVKPGYWAQKITYRIARTMQTRVVFDLFGVPIPVKLWAIVNPATGEIVRRGGKPVDLIFNARLFGYAMNEITAQKFGDLRYGLKPQLMLTLPLPGHKHFNDHAKLALATISQRQYAQSFDSLLYWCYCTAQSYNKGMPESYQMFSFVHFPLIYLILHKPNIDYNNPFYHYFLSYIDLRLNQAPEEGQWRSLYDVNNDGNINKDDHPEPFWSAGKRLVKPVGKDYVINKNDPATRPWEYNGLDYMLLYNLFELVKIEFFNQTTSAKSTTNFVFNGWQDADGQLWKKVDKNDLQFRYDSSIIPFRFYGKKVNSDKQAISQ
;
A
#
# COMPACT_ATOMS: atom_id res chain seq x y z
N MET A 1 32.05 -10.72 -68.16
CA MET A 1 31.11 -10.65 -67.02
C MET A 1 31.84 -10.02 -65.85
N LYS A 2 31.46 -8.80 -65.42
CA LYS A 2 32.09 -8.14 -64.27
C LYS A 2 31.72 -8.91 -63.01
N GLY A 3 32.72 -9.49 -62.34
CA GLY A 3 32.52 -10.24 -61.10
C GLY A 3 31.82 -9.35 -60.07
N LEU A 4 30.53 -9.62 -59.84
CA LEU A 4 29.79 -8.99 -58.76
C LEU A 4 30.54 -9.30 -57.47
N ASN A 5 30.94 -8.28 -56.74
CA ASN A 5 31.66 -8.45 -55.48
C ASN A 5 30.67 -8.95 -54.42
N VAL A 6 30.42 -10.25 -54.41
CA VAL A 6 29.44 -10.96 -53.55
C VAL A 6 29.65 -10.59 -52.08
N LYS A 7 30.91 -10.37 -51.64
CA LYS A 7 31.23 -9.92 -50.28
C LYS A 7 30.66 -8.54 -49.94
N LYS A 8 30.68 -7.57 -50.87
CA LYS A 8 30.09 -6.24 -50.68
C LYS A 8 28.57 -6.30 -50.62
N ALA A 9 27.94 -7.11 -51.48
CA ALA A 9 26.49 -7.32 -51.45
C ALA A 9 26.03 -7.99 -50.14
N TYR A 10 26.77 -9.00 -49.67
CA TYR A 10 26.49 -9.71 -48.43
C TYR A 10 26.64 -8.81 -47.18
N HIS A 11 27.68 -7.98 -47.11
CA HIS A 11 27.83 -6.99 -46.03
C HIS A 11 26.72 -5.95 -46.02
N LYS A 12 26.29 -5.49 -47.20
CA LYS A 12 25.16 -4.57 -47.33
C LYS A 12 23.88 -5.25 -46.79
N TYR A 13 23.61 -6.49 -47.19
CA TYR A 13 22.46 -7.25 -46.72
C TYR A 13 22.45 -7.44 -45.19
N ILE A 14 23.56 -7.89 -44.58
CA ILE A 14 23.66 -8.06 -43.11
C ILE A 14 23.41 -6.74 -42.38
N LYS A 15 23.94 -5.61 -42.87
CA LYS A 15 23.66 -4.29 -42.27
C LYS A 15 22.18 -3.94 -42.32
N HIS A 16 21.48 -4.25 -43.42
CA HIS A 16 20.04 -3.97 -43.53
C HIS A 16 19.23 -4.89 -42.62
N VAL A 17 19.60 -6.17 -42.50
CA VAL A 17 18.95 -7.11 -41.57
C VAL A 17 19.15 -6.68 -40.13
N LEU A 18 20.38 -6.33 -39.71
CA LEU A 18 20.64 -5.83 -38.35
C LEU A 18 19.91 -4.52 -38.06
N LEU A 19 19.91 -3.57 -39.00
CA LEU A 19 19.19 -2.32 -38.84
C LEU A 19 17.67 -2.57 -38.74
N LEU A 20 17.12 -3.46 -39.57
CA LEU A 20 15.72 -3.85 -39.51
C LEU A 20 15.39 -4.58 -38.20
N SER A 21 16.25 -5.48 -37.72
CA SER A 21 16.11 -6.12 -36.41
C SER A 21 16.13 -5.11 -35.28
N ILE A 22 17.02 -4.11 -35.32
CA ILE A 22 17.05 -3.02 -34.32
C ILE A 22 15.76 -2.18 -34.41
N LEU A 23 15.33 -1.78 -35.60
CA LEU A 23 14.12 -0.98 -35.80
C LEU A 23 12.84 -1.75 -35.40
N LEU A 24 12.77 -3.05 -35.69
CA LEU A 24 11.68 -3.92 -35.24
C LEU A 24 11.73 -4.11 -33.72
N SER A 25 12.91 -4.31 -33.13
CA SER A 25 13.08 -4.37 -31.67
C SER A 25 12.70 -3.07 -30.99
N CYS A 26 12.91 -1.91 -31.62
CA CYS A 26 12.46 -0.61 -31.11
C CYS A 26 10.93 -0.44 -31.17
N LYS A 27 10.24 -1.05 -32.16
CA LYS A 27 8.76 -1.07 -32.22
C LYS A 27 8.13 -2.00 -31.18
N TYR A 28 8.76 -3.14 -30.90
CA TYR A 28 8.30 -4.04 -29.83
C TYR A 28 8.82 -3.63 -28.44
N GLY A 29 9.78 -2.71 -28.40
CA GLY A 29 10.30 -2.07 -27.19
C GLY A 29 9.60 -0.77 -26.82
N ILE A 30 8.39 -0.51 -27.33
CA ILE A 30 7.53 0.56 -26.80
C ILE A 30 7.15 0.14 -25.38
N SER A 31 7.98 0.53 -24.42
CA SER A 31 7.59 0.57 -23.02
C SER A 31 6.22 1.23 -22.96
N GLN A 32 5.27 0.57 -22.30
CA GLN A 32 3.95 1.13 -22.06
C GLN A 32 4.09 2.58 -21.57
N GLY A 33 3.32 3.49 -22.16
CA GLY A 33 3.35 4.90 -21.82
C GLY A 33 2.36 5.24 -20.71
N PRO A 34 2.29 6.52 -20.31
CA PRO A 34 1.32 7.00 -19.34
C PRO A 34 -0.15 6.67 -19.68
N PRO A 35 -0.62 6.74 -20.95
CA PRO A 35 -1.97 6.34 -21.32
C PRO A 35 -2.24 4.85 -21.04
N GLU A 36 -1.31 3.97 -21.38
CA GLU A 36 -1.44 2.52 -21.18
C GLU A 36 -1.49 2.17 -19.69
N ASN A 37 -0.67 2.82 -18.87
CA ASN A 37 -0.74 2.66 -17.41
C ASN A 37 -2.08 3.14 -16.82
N HIS A 38 -2.68 4.17 -17.40
CA HIS A 38 -3.99 4.66 -16.99
C HIS A 38 -5.12 3.69 -17.38
N GLU A 39 -5.08 3.11 -18.59
CA GLU A 39 -6.02 2.08 -18.98
C GLU A 39 -5.89 0.82 -18.10
N LYS A 40 -4.65 0.44 -17.76
CA LYS A 40 -4.39 -0.62 -16.78
C LYS A 40 -4.97 -0.28 -15.41
N TYR A 41 -4.84 0.97 -14.95
CA TYR A 41 -5.47 1.41 -13.70
C TYR A 41 -6.99 1.22 -13.72
N LYS A 42 -7.67 1.61 -14.82
CA LYS A 42 -9.12 1.44 -14.98
C LYS A 42 -9.51 -0.03 -14.95
N LEU A 43 -8.74 -0.89 -15.62
CA LEU A 43 -8.98 -2.33 -15.64
C LEU A 43 -8.84 -2.94 -14.23
N TYR A 44 -7.79 -2.59 -13.51
CA TYR A 44 -7.57 -3.01 -12.12
C TYR A 44 -8.70 -2.54 -11.20
N LYS A 45 -9.12 -1.27 -11.32
CA LYS A 45 -10.25 -0.72 -10.56
C LYS A 45 -11.54 -1.48 -10.86
N ALA A 46 -11.86 -1.69 -12.13
CA ALA A 46 -13.03 -2.46 -12.54
C ALA A 46 -12.97 -3.89 -11.97
N LYS A 47 -11.80 -4.53 -12.00
CA LYS A 47 -11.61 -5.88 -11.45
C LYS A 47 -11.88 -5.91 -9.94
N LEU A 48 -11.30 -4.97 -9.18
CA LEU A 48 -11.55 -4.81 -7.74
C LEU A 48 -13.05 -4.62 -7.46
N GLU A 49 -13.69 -3.64 -8.11
CA GLU A 49 -15.09 -3.26 -7.87
C GLU A 49 -16.08 -4.37 -8.26
N ASN A 50 -15.75 -5.16 -9.28
CA ASN A 50 -16.63 -6.22 -9.77
C ASN A 50 -16.40 -7.54 -9.03
N HIS A 51 -15.15 -7.94 -8.78
CA HIS A 51 -14.83 -9.32 -8.35
C HIS A 51 -14.35 -9.45 -6.91
N PHE A 52 -13.91 -8.37 -6.27
CA PHE A 52 -13.27 -8.41 -4.95
C PHE A 52 -13.91 -7.50 -3.92
N LEU A 53 -14.91 -6.73 -4.31
CA LEU A 53 -15.53 -5.73 -3.46
C LEU A 53 -17.04 -5.78 -3.59
N ILE A 54 -17.73 -5.73 -2.46
CA ILE A 54 -19.18 -5.55 -2.41
C ILE A 54 -19.44 -4.06 -2.21
N LYS A 55 -19.82 -3.37 -3.29
CA LYS A 55 -20.19 -1.94 -3.26
C LYS A 55 -21.71 -1.79 -3.12
N SER A 56 -22.20 -1.93 -1.89
CA SER A 56 -23.56 -1.54 -1.50
C SER A 56 -23.47 -0.57 -0.33
N ASP A 57 -24.50 0.27 -0.14
CA ASP A 57 -24.52 1.23 0.95
C ASP A 57 -24.37 0.49 2.29
N PRO A 58 -23.30 0.77 3.08
CA PRO A 58 -23.04 0.10 4.35
C PRO A 58 -24.11 0.39 5.42
N LEU A 59 -25.04 1.32 5.16
CA LEU A 59 -26.19 1.60 6.01
C LEU A 59 -27.43 0.79 5.63
N THR A 60 -27.47 0.25 4.42
CA THR A 60 -28.57 -0.58 3.94
C THR A 60 -28.24 -2.04 4.13
N PHE A 61 -29.25 -2.82 4.45
CA PHE A 61 -29.10 -4.25 4.54
C PHE A 61 -29.04 -4.88 3.13
N PRO A 62 -28.11 -5.83 2.87
CA PRO A 62 -27.09 -6.36 3.77
C PRO A 62 -25.86 -5.45 3.86
N HIS A 63 -25.43 -5.13 5.09
CA HIS A 63 -24.28 -4.24 5.33
C HIS A 63 -22.96 -4.99 5.54
N TYR A 64 -22.98 -6.27 5.93
CA TYR A 64 -21.78 -7.08 6.21
C TYR A 64 -20.88 -7.27 4.98
N GLY A 65 -19.56 -7.23 5.16
CA GLY A 65 -18.58 -7.37 4.08
C GLY A 65 -18.53 -6.23 3.05
N THR A 66 -19.46 -5.28 3.10
CA THR A 66 -19.51 -4.14 2.17
C THR A 66 -18.25 -3.29 2.31
N TYR A 67 -17.71 -2.79 1.20
CA TYR A 67 -16.52 -1.94 1.20
C TYR A 67 -15.26 -2.55 1.89
N ILE A 68 -15.22 -3.86 2.10
CA ILE A 68 -14.04 -4.60 2.54
C ILE A 68 -13.46 -5.34 1.33
N PRO A 69 -12.28 -4.97 0.80
CA PRO A 69 -11.68 -5.68 -0.33
C PRO A 69 -11.23 -7.08 0.06
N ALA A 70 -11.70 -8.07 -0.68
CA ALA A 70 -11.15 -9.42 -0.66
C ALA A 70 -9.70 -9.38 -1.13
N HIS A 71 -8.87 -10.20 -0.49
CA HIS A 71 -7.44 -10.29 -0.77
C HIS A 71 -7.16 -11.12 -2.04
N LYS A 72 -7.84 -12.26 -2.17
CA LYS A 72 -7.66 -13.19 -3.29
C LYS A 72 -8.95 -13.96 -3.57
N ARG A 73 -9.10 -14.44 -4.82
CA ARG A 73 -10.26 -15.17 -5.32
C ARG A 73 -9.80 -16.31 -6.23
N ASN A 74 -10.43 -17.49 -6.11
CA ASN A 74 -10.22 -18.64 -6.98
C ASN A 74 -11.55 -19.14 -7.57
N PRO A 75 -12.02 -18.55 -8.68
CA PRO A 75 -13.28 -18.92 -9.29
C PRO A 75 -13.22 -20.18 -10.17
N TYR A 76 -12.07 -20.86 -10.27
CA TYR A 76 -11.84 -21.91 -11.26
C TYR A 76 -12.15 -23.31 -10.72
N ASP A 77 -13.03 -24.03 -11.42
CA ASP A 77 -13.39 -25.43 -11.13
C ASP A 77 -12.23 -26.40 -11.35
N GLY A 78 -12.31 -27.57 -10.70
CA GLY A 78 -11.34 -28.66 -10.87
C GLY A 78 -10.05 -28.51 -10.06
N PHE A 79 -9.94 -27.46 -9.24
CA PHE A 79 -8.80 -27.25 -8.35
C PHE A 79 -9.23 -27.32 -6.87
N PRO A 80 -8.38 -27.82 -5.95
CA PRO A 80 -8.66 -27.65 -4.54
C PRO A 80 -8.75 -26.15 -4.19
N ASN A 81 -9.67 -25.76 -3.31
CA ASN A 81 -10.08 -24.37 -3.09
C ASN A 81 -10.77 -23.71 -4.31
N SER A 82 -11.23 -24.47 -5.31
CA SER A 82 -12.23 -23.96 -6.26
C SER A 82 -13.42 -23.45 -5.46
N GLY A 83 -14.01 -22.33 -5.88
CA GLY A 83 -15.11 -21.78 -5.12
C GLY A 83 -14.68 -20.83 -4.02
N GLU A 84 -13.39 -20.53 -3.82
CA GLU A 84 -12.96 -19.78 -2.63
C GLU A 84 -12.71 -18.28 -2.88
N ILE A 85 -13.11 -17.45 -1.91
CA ILE A 85 -12.70 -16.04 -1.80
C ILE A 85 -12.24 -15.75 -0.38
N HIS A 86 -11.11 -15.05 -0.26
CA HIS A 86 -10.40 -14.87 1.00
C HIS A 86 -10.29 -13.39 1.32
N TRP A 87 -10.76 -13.01 2.51
CA TRP A 87 -10.56 -11.67 3.08
C TRP A 87 -9.34 -11.59 3.99
N THR A 88 -8.83 -12.72 4.47
CA THR A 88 -7.61 -12.81 5.31
C THR A 88 -7.58 -11.71 6.38
N ASP A 89 -6.47 -10.98 6.45
CA ASP A 89 -6.26 -9.83 7.31
C ASP A 89 -6.83 -8.55 6.69
N ALA A 90 -8.16 -8.49 6.59
CA ALA A 90 -8.88 -7.47 5.82
C ALA A 90 -8.63 -6.03 6.31
N GLY A 91 -8.26 -5.84 7.57
CA GLY A 91 -7.86 -4.53 8.09
C GLY A 91 -6.74 -3.88 7.28
N HIS A 92 -5.81 -4.67 6.72
CA HIS A 92 -4.77 -4.17 5.82
C HIS A 92 -5.35 -3.64 4.51
N THR A 93 -6.26 -4.39 3.88
CA THR A 93 -6.79 -4.04 2.56
C THR A 93 -7.73 -2.85 2.63
N ILE A 94 -8.50 -2.68 3.71
CA ILE A 94 -9.32 -1.48 3.95
C ILE A 94 -8.45 -0.22 4.00
N GLY A 95 -7.34 -0.25 4.74
CA GLY A 95 -6.42 0.88 4.85
C GLY A 95 -5.84 1.33 3.51
N PHE A 96 -5.39 0.38 2.69
CA PHE A 96 -4.90 0.69 1.35
C PHE A 96 -6.00 1.12 0.39
N TYR A 97 -7.20 0.55 0.49
CA TYR A 97 -8.30 0.96 -0.36
C TYR A 97 -8.71 2.39 -0.07
N LEU A 98 -8.76 2.78 1.21
CA LEU A 98 -8.95 4.18 1.60
C LEU A 98 -7.84 5.09 1.05
N ALA A 99 -6.58 4.65 1.11
CA ALA A 99 -5.44 5.38 0.53
C ALA A 99 -5.57 5.55 -0.99
N THR A 100 -5.96 4.50 -1.70
CA THR A 100 -6.17 4.50 -3.16
C THR A 100 -7.28 5.46 -3.54
N LEU A 101 -8.41 5.43 -2.83
CA LEU A 101 -9.52 6.35 -3.09
C LEU A 101 -9.15 7.81 -2.77
N ALA A 102 -8.44 8.07 -1.67
CA ALA A 102 -8.00 9.42 -1.31
C ALA A 102 -7.04 10.02 -2.35
N THR A 103 -6.12 9.19 -2.87
CA THR A 103 -5.18 9.59 -3.91
C THR A 103 -5.86 9.73 -5.28
N GLU A 104 -6.82 8.88 -5.61
CA GLU A 104 -7.66 9.01 -6.81
C GLU A 104 -8.47 10.32 -6.77
N TYR A 105 -9.13 10.63 -5.65
CA TYR A 105 -9.88 11.87 -5.47
C TYR A 105 -9.02 13.10 -5.76
N ALA A 106 -7.79 13.14 -5.25
CA ALA A 106 -6.86 14.24 -5.54
C ALA A 106 -6.46 14.33 -7.02
N LEU A 107 -6.21 13.20 -7.68
CA LEU A 107 -5.92 13.19 -9.11
C LEU A 107 -7.09 13.70 -9.95
N LEU A 108 -8.32 13.29 -9.61
CA LEU A 108 -9.53 13.75 -10.28
C LEU A 108 -9.75 15.25 -10.04
N ALA A 109 -9.45 15.75 -8.84
CA ALA A 109 -9.48 17.18 -8.54
C ALA A 109 -8.48 17.97 -9.38
N HIS A 110 -7.25 17.47 -9.56
CA HIS A 110 -6.27 18.08 -10.48
C HIS A 110 -6.76 18.10 -11.93
N LYS A 111 -7.46 17.04 -12.36
CA LYS A 111 -8.06 16.92 -13.69
C LYS A 111 -9.38 17.69 -13.85
N LYS A 112 -9.94 18.23 -12.75
CA LYS A 112 -11.25 18.88 -12.69
C LYS A 112 -12.40 17.98 -13.16
N ASP A 113 -12.29 16.66 -12.92
CA ASP A 113 -13.33 15.68 -13.25
C ASP A 113 -14.31 15.52 -12.06
N THR A 114 -15.27 16.44 -11.96
CA THR A 114 -16.20 16.50 -10.82
C THR A 114 -17.09 15.27 -10.71
N GLN A 115 -17.56 14.72 -11.84
CA GLN A 115 -18.43 13.54 -11.84
C GLN A 115 -17.73 12.32 -11.23
N SER A 116 -16.48 12.06 -11.63
CA SER A 116 -15.70 10.96 -11.04
C SER A 116 -15.32 11.25 -9.59
N MET A 117 -15.11 12.53 -9.22
CA MET A 117 -14.87 12.93 -7.83
C MET A 117 -16.07 12.60 -6.94
N ASP A 118 -17.30 12.88 -7.38
CA ASP A 118 -18.54 12.62 -6.62
C ASP A 118 -18.74 11.12 -6.34
N LYS A 119 -18.41 10.27 -7.32
CA LYS A 119 -18.40 8.81 -7.12
C LYS A 119 -17.32 8.41 -6.11
N THR A 120 -16.12 8.96 -6.24
CA THR A 120 -14.97 8.62 -5.38
C THR A 120 -15.18 9.10 -3.94
N ILE A 121 -15.76 10.28 -3.72
CA ILE A 121 -16.07 10.78 -2.37
C ILE A 121 -17.14 9.93 -1.69
N THR A 122 -18.13 9.45 -2.43
CA THR A 122 -19.13 8.49 -1.94
C THR A 122 -18.46 7.21 -1.47
N ASP A 123 -17.52 6.68 -2.26
CA ASP A 123 -16.76 5.49 -1.89
C ASP A 123 -15.89 5.71 -0.64
N ILE A 124 -15.23 6.87 -0.52
CA ILE A 124 -14.45 7.23 0.68
C ILE A 124 -15.34 7.24 1.92
N VAL A 125 -16.50 7.88 1.84
CA VAL A 125 -17.49 7.95 2.94
C VAL A 125 -17.95 6.55 3.34
N ASN A 126 -18.22 5.67 2.38
CA ASN A 126 -18.67 4.31 2.67
C ASN A 126 -17.56 3.43 3.29
N VAL A 127 -16.29 3.66 2.93
CA VAL A 127 -15.16 3.02 3.61
C VAL A 127 -15.02 3.54 5.06
N LEU A 128 -15.17 4.85 5.30
CA LEU A 128 -15.15 5.41 6.66
C LEU A 128 -16.29 4.85 7.53
N ARG A 129 -17.50 4.74 6.97
CA ARG A 129 -18.64 4.05 7.62
C ARG A 129 -18.34 2.59 7.93
N THR A 130 -17.68 1.90 7.02
CA THR A 130 -17.26 0.51 7.21
C THR A 130 -16.28 0.37 8.37
N ILE A 131 -15.31 1.28 8.50
CA ILE A 131 -14.40 1.27 9.65
C ILE A 131 -15.17 1.47 10.97
N GLU A 132 -16.11 2.40 11.03
CA GLU A 132 -16.94 2.61 12.23
C GLU A 132 -17.92 1.46 12.49
N ARG A 133 -18.40 0.78 11.44
CA ARG A 133 -19.18 -0.44 11.57
C ARG A 133 -18.35 -1.54 12.24
N LEU A 134 -17.09 -1.71 11.84
CA LEU A 134 -16.19 -2.68 12.47
C LEU A 134 -15.84 -2.31 13.92
N ASP A 135 -15.73 -1.02 14.25
CA ASP A 135 -15.61 -0.50 15.63
C ASP A 135 -16.86 -0.89 16.44
N TYR A 136 -18.06 -0.55 15.94
CA TYR A 136 -19.32 -0.88 16.57
C TYR A 136 -19.56 -2.40 16.74
N LEU A 137 -19.24 -3.20 15.73
CA LEU A 137 -19.41 -4.66 15.77
C LEU A 137 -18.45 -5.34 16.75
N ALA A 138 -17.34 -4.69 17.13
CA ALA A 138 -16.49 -5.20 18.18
C ALA A 138 -17.16 -5.12 19.55
N GLU A 139 -17.95 -4.07 19.81
CA GLU A 139 -18.78 -3.99 21.03
C GLU A 139 -19.77 -5.13 21.13
N ILE A 140 -20.30 -5.57 19.99
CA ILE A 140 -21.26 -6.68 19.92
C ILE A 140 -20.56 -8.01 20.10
N ARG A 141 -19.41 -8.17 19.45
CA ARG A 141 -18.67 -9.42 19.49
C ARG A 141 -18.07 -9.70 20.86
N TYR A 142 -17.54 -8.67 21.49
CA TYR A 142 -16.77 -8.83 22.72
C TYR A 142 -17.50 -8.31 23.95
N GLY A 143 -18.34 -7.27 23.88
CA GLY A 143 -18.79 -6.49 25.05
C GLY A 143 -20.30 -6.23 25.26
N LYS A 144 -20.55 -5.34 26.24
CA LYS A 144 -21.84 -4.89 26.85
C LYS A 144 -22.70 -3.97 25.95
N GLY A 145 -22.73 -4.25 24.65
CA GLY A 145 -23.55 -3.51 23.69
C GLY A 145 -24.45 -4.41 22.82
N ALA A 146 -24.23 -5.73 22.88
CA ALA A 146 -25.03 -6.71 22.13
C ALA A 146 -26.52 -6.65 22.49
N GLU A 147 -26.86 -6.25 23.72
CA GLU A 147 -28.24 -6.09 24.19
C GLU A 147 -29.00 -4.93 23.52
N LYS A 148 -28.29 -4.00 22.87
CA LYS A 148 -28.88 -2.85 22.17
C LYS A 148 -29.17 -3.12 20.70
N LEU A 149 -28.83 -4.32 20.22
CA LEU A 149 -29.09 -4.71 18.84
C LEU A 149 -30.54 -5.12 18.65
N MET A 150 -31.17 -4.54 17.63
CA MET A 150 -32.44 -5.04 17.13
C MET A 150 -32.19 -6.28 16.28
N LYS A 151 -32.75 -7.42 16.70
CA LYS A 151 -32.88 -8.60 15.86
C LYS A 151 -34.22 -8.55 15.13
N VAL A 152 -34.20 -8.73 13.83
CA VAL A 152 -35.40 -8.91 13.00
C VAL A 152 -35.25 -10.24 12.28
N GLY A 153 -35.93 -11.27 12.79
CA GLY A 153 -35.67 -12.66 12.41
C GLY A 153 -34.23 -13.06 12.74
N ASP A 154 -33.56 -13.72 11.78
CA ASP A 154 -32.14 -14.12 11.88
C ASP A 154 -31.16 -12.97 11.56
N SER A 155 -31.68 -11.78 11.25
CA SER A 155 -30.88 -10.62 10.88
C SER A 155 -30.63 -9.68 12.04
N VAL A 156 -29.40 -9.19 12.15
CA VAL A 156 -29.03 -8.11 13.07
C VAL A 156 -29.07 -6.80 12.29
N ILE A 157 -29.93 -5.88 12.71
CA ILE A 157 -29.92 -4.52 12.17
C ILE A 157 -28.84 -3.73 12.91
N VAL A 158 -27.87 -3.22 12.16
CA VAL A 158 -26.87 -2.30 12.70
C VAL A 158 -27.45 -0.88 12.58
N PRO A 159 -27.78 -0.23 13.70
CA PRO A 159 -28.33 1.12 13.67
C PRO A 159 -27.29 2.11 13.14
N TYR A 160 -27.74 3.14 12.42
CA TYR A 160 -26.90 4.27 12.05
C TYR A 160 -27.69 5.58 12.14
N PRO A 161 -27.21 6.61 12.88
CA PRO A 161 -25.97 6.63 13.66
C PRO A 161 -25.98 5.64 14.83
N TYR A 162 -24.79 5.29 15.32
CA TYR A 162 -24.65 4.31 16.40
C TYR A 162 -25.01 4.91 17.76
N PRO A 163 -25.45 4.08 18.74
CA PRO A 163 -25.72 4.54 20.10
C PRO A 163 -24.54 5.30 20.70
N LYS A 164 -24.83 6.38 21.44
CA LYS A 164 -23.79 7.22 22.06
C LYS A 164 -22.83 6.37 22.91
N GLY A 165 -21.53 6.53 22.66
CA GLY A 165 -20.47 5.84 23.38
C GLY A 165 -20.07 4.46 22.83
N SER A 166 -20.74 3.96 21.78
CA SER A 166 -20.44 2.65 21.20
C SER A 166 -19.25 2.64 20.22
N LEU A 167 -18.86 3.79 19.70
CA LEU A 167 -17.63 3.94 18.93
C LEU A 167 -16.48 4.30 19.88
N ASN A 168 -15.61 3.35 20.17
CA ASN A 168 -14.50 3.52 21.11
C ASN A 168 -13.12 3.38 20.47
N GLY A 169 -13.03 2.91 19.21
CA GLY A 169 -11.79 2.75 18.45
C GLY A 169 -11.21 1.33 18.48
N PHE A 170 -11.83 0.41 19.22
CA PHE A 170 -11.56 -1.02 19.17
C PHE A 170 -12.43 -1.66 18.09
N PHE A 171 -11.83 -2.27 17.07
CA PHE A 171 -12.58 -2.82 15.95
C PHE A 171 -12.32 -4.32 15.73
N ILE A 172 -13.26 -4.99 15.06
CA ILE A 172 -13.05 -6.34 14.54
C ILE A 172 -12.35 -6.30 13.18
N ARG A 173 -11.58 -7.35 12.84
CA ARG A 173 -10.77 -7.39 11.61
C ARG A 173 -11.58 -7.26 10.31
N ASP A 174 -12.72 -7.92 10.30
CA ASP A 174 -13.70 -7.95 9.23
C ASP A 174 -15.02 -8.44 9.82
N ASP A 175 -16.10 -8.43 9.06
CA ASP A 175 -17.38 -9.04 9.41
C ASP A 175 -17.91 -9.93 8.29
N VAL A 176 -16.99 -10.46 7.46
CA VAL A 176 -17.30 -11.18 6.24
C VAL A 176 -17.85 -12.58 6.53
N SER A 177 -17.42 -13.26 7.59
CA SER A 177 -18.04 -14.55 7.94
C SER A 177 -19.50 -14.43 8.39
N ARG A 178 -19.98 -13.24 8.75
CA ARG A 178 -21.43 -13.01 8.93
C ARG A 178 -22.19 -12.94 7.61
N ILE A 179 -21.49 -12.91 6.47
CA ILE A 179 -22.08 -13.16 5.15
C ILE A 179 -22.58 -14.61 5.07
N GLU A 180 -22.15 -15.54 5.93
CA GLU A 180 -22.73 -16.89 5.97
C GLU A 180 -24.20 -16.90 6.42
N ILE A 181 -24.68 -15.83 7.09
CA ILE A 181 -26.12 -15.61 7.33
C ILE A 181 -26.86 -15.29 6.01
N PHE A 182 -26.12 -15.07 4.91
CA PHE A 182 -26.60 -14.65 3.59
C PHE A 182 -25.93 -15.40 2.42
N THR A 183 -25.51 -16.66 2.63
CA THR A 183 -24.87 -17.52 1.60
C THR A 183 -25.64 -17.62 0.28
N ASP A 184 -26.91 -17.21 0.23
CA ASP A 184 -27.71 -17.22 -1.00
C ASP A 184 -27.62 -15.89 -1.79
N SER A 185 -27.31 -14.75 -1.17
CA SER A 185 -27.42 -13.43 -1.82
C SER A 185 -26.11 -12.86 -2.38
N ALA A 186 -24.94 -13.18 -1.81
CA ALA A 186 -23.66 -12.76 -2.39
C ALA A 186 -23.36 -13.44 -3.73
N PRO A 187 -23.63 -14.76 -3.90
CA PRO A 187 -23.56 -15.41 -5.21
C PRO A 187 -24.59 -14.84 -6.17
N GLU A 188 -25.83 -14.57 -5.72
CA GLU A 188 -26.88 -13.97 -6.55
C GLU A 188 -26.50 -12.54 -6.99
N LEU A 189 -25.94 -11.72 -6.11
CA LEU A 189 -25.44 -10.37 -6.42
C LEU A 189 -24.37 -10.41 -7.50
N TRP A 190 -23.39 -11.31 -7.38
CA TRP A 190 -22.35 -11.44 -8.39
C TRP A 190 -22.83 -12.12 -9.67
N SER A 191 -23.76 -13.08 -9.57
CA SER A 191 -24.39 -13.74 -10.72
C SER A 191 -25.23 -12.74 -11.52
N LYS A 192 -26.00 -11.87 -10.85
CA LYS A 192 -26.75 -10.77 -11.49
C LYS A 192 -25.84 -9.78 -12.22
N LYS A 193 -24.59 -9.66 -11.80
CA LYS A 193 -23.57 -8.83 -12.48
C LYS A 193 -22.92 -9.52 -13.68
N GLY A 194 -23.36 -10.72 -14.08
CA GLY A 194 -22.81 -11.45 -15.23
C GLY A 194 -21.33 -11.82 -15.07
N ILE A 195 -20.83 -11.78 -13.84
CA ILE A 195 -19.47 -12.18 -13.52
C ILE A 195 -19.41 -13.70 -13.66
N LYS A 196 -18.32 -14.25 -14.22
CA LYS A 196 -18.04 -15.70 -14.14
C LYS A 196 -17.86 -16.02 -12.66
N THR A 197 -18.98 -16.25 -11.99
CA THR A 197 -19.07 -16.50 -10.57
C THR A 197 -18.77 -17.95 -10.33
N PHE A 198 -18.35 -18.19 -9.09
CA PHE A 198 -18.39 -19.51 -8.52
C PHE A 198 -19.69 -20.20 -8.97
N VAL A 199 -19.58 -21.43 -9.50
CA VAL A 199 -20.75 -22.21 -9.96
C VAL A 199 -21.72 -22.46 -8.80
N GLN A 200 -21.22 -22.34 -7.56
CA GLN A 200 -21.93 -22.49 -6.29
C GLN A 200 -21.59 -21.32 -5.37
N THR A 201 -22.28 -21.20 -4.23
CA THR A 201 -21.89 -20.25 -3.18
C THR A 201 -20.42 -20.42 -2.84
N PRO A 202 -19.62 -19.35 -2.86
CA PRO A 202 -18.22 -19.51 -2.56
C PRO A 202 -17.99 -19.88 -1.11
N LYS A 203 -16.98 -20.71 -0.90
CA LYS A 203 -16.45 -20.95 0.43
C LYS A 203 -15.67 -19.70 0.88
N LEU A 204 -16.12 -19.12 1.98
CA LEU A 204 -15.56 -17.90 2.55
C LEU A 204 -14.39 -18.25 3.47
N SER A 205 -13.29 -17.52 3.31
CA SER A 205 -12.13 -17.60 4.21
C SER A 205 -11.87 -16.23 4.82
N SER A 206 -12.03 -16.13 6.14
CA SER A 206 -11.92 -14.90 6.92
C SER A 206 -11.25 -15.19 8.27
N ASP A 207 -10.47 -14.21 8.76
CA ASP A 207 -9.86 -14.27 10.10
C ASP A 207 -10.87 -14.05 11.23
N TYR A 208 -12.14 -13.78 10.91
CA TYR A 208 -13.19 -13.52 11.89
C TYR A 208 -13.29 -14.63 12.93
N GLY A 209 -13.38 -15.91 12.56
CA GLY A 209 -13.67 -16.98 13.52
C GLY A 209 -12.64 -17.09 14.65
N ASN A 210 -11.36 -17.21 14.27
CA ASN A 210 -10.29 -17.53 15.22
C ASN A 210 -9.55 -16.29 15.76
N HIS A 211 -9.63 -15.16 15.06
CA HIS A 211 -8.76 -14.00 15.31
C HIS A 211 -9.46 -12.67 15.05
N GLY A 212 -10.71 -12.52 15.50
CA GLY A 212 -11.50 -11.35 15.16
C GLY A 212 -11.02 -10.00 15.73
N GLU A 213 -10.07 -9.96 16.67
CA GLU A 213 -9.61 -8.72 17.32
C GLU A 213 -8.68 -7.91 16.39
N MET A 214 -8.80 -6.58 16.44
CA MET A 214 -7.85 -5.68 15.80
C MET A 214 -6.41 -5.94 16.27
N SER A 215 -5.45 -5.61 15.44
CA SER A 215 -4.02 -5.79 15.72
C SER A 215 -3.22 -4.58 15.26
N GLN A 216 -2.01 -4.40 15.80
CA GLN A 216 -1.21 -3.22 15.49
C GLN A 216 -0.84 -3.10 14.01
N ASP A 217 -0.67 -4.24 13.34
CA ASP A 217 -0.41 -4.31 11.91
C ASP A 217 -1.57 -3.74 11.08
N GLN A 218 -2.79 -4.06 11.48
CA GLN A 218 -3.99 -3.46 10.89
C GLN A 218 -4.05 -1.96 11.18
N VAL A 219 -3.71 -1.53 12.40
CA VAL A 219 -3.74 -0.11 12.76
C VAL A 219 -2.79 0.71 11.90
N TRP A 220 -1.50 0.35 11.80
CA TRP A 220 -0.56 1.20 11.06
C TRP A 220 -0.86 1.24 9.55
N ASN A 221 -1.40 0.14 8.97
CA ASN A 221 -1.88 0.16 7.59
C ASN A 221 -3.09 1.10 7.43
N LEU A 222 -4.05 1.03 8.34
CA LEU A 222 -5.20 1.91 8.36
C LEU A 222 -4.81 3.39 8.52
N MET A 223 -3.78 3.68 9.33
CA MET A 223 -3.28 5.05 9.52
C MET A 223 -2.77 5.68 8.23
N GLN A 224 -2.22 4.91 7.28
CA GLN A 224 -1.79 5.46 5.98
C GLN A 224 -2.98 5.97 5.17
N GLY A 225 -4.07 5.19 5.11
CA GLY A 225 -5.32 5.60 4.48
C GLY A 225 -5.92 6.84 5.13
N LEU A 226 -6.02 6.84 6.47
CA LEU A 226 -6.58 7.98 7.22
C LEU A 226 -5.73 9.26 7.07
N ALA A 227 -4.39 9.14 7.04
CA ALA A 227 -3.49 10.26 6.80
C ALA A 227 -3.70 10.87 5.42
N LEU A 228 -3.75 10.03 4.38
CA LEU A 228 -3.99 10.49 3.01
C LEU A 228 -5.40 11.06 2.84
N THR A 229 -6.44 10.47 3.44
CA THR A 229 -7.78 11.05 3.46
C THR A 229 -7.80 12.44 4.07
N GLN A 230 -7.18 12.60 5.24
CA GLN A 230 -7.08 13.91 5.90
C GLN A 230 -6.33 14.93 5.05
N LYS A 231 -5.23 14.52 4.40
CA LYS A 231 -4.38 15.39 3.60
C LYS A 231 -5.02 15.77 2.26
N LEU A 232 -5.59 14.81 1.54
CA LEU A 232 -5.93 14.93 0.12
C LEU A 232 -7.41 15.20 -0.15
N VAL A 233 -8.31 14.74 0.72
CA VAL A 233 -9.75 14.84 0.48
C VAL A 233 -10.26 16.20 0.95
N LYS A 234 -10.05 17.20 0.11
CA LYS A 234 -10.52 18.58 0.33
C LYS A 234 -11.88 18.76 -0.34
N THR A 235 -12.92 18.84 0.49
CA THR A 235 -14.30 19.14 0.08
C THR A 235 -15.00 19.97 1.17
N ASP A 236 -16.02 20.71 0.78
CA ASP A 236 -16.93 21.39 1.69
C ASP A 236 -18.15 20.52 2.07
N GLU A 237 -18.39 19.44 1.34
CA GLU A 237 -19.44 18.48 1.61
C GLU A 237 -19.28 17.84 3.00
N LYS A 238 -20.42 17.66 3.66
CA LYS A 238 -20.50 17.06 4.99
C LYS A 238 -21.37 15.82 4.93
N PHE A 239 -20.94 14.80 5.64
CA PHE A 239 -21.60 13.50 5.71
C PHE A 239 -21.86 13.17 7.17
N MET A 240 -22.98 12.51 7.44
CA MET A 240 -23.29 12.04 8.79
C MET A 240 -22.34 10.91 9.16
N ASP A 241 -21.58 11.08 10.24
CA ASP A 241 -20.75 10.03 10.83
C ASP A 241 -21.54 9.09 11.76
N GLY A 242 -20.89 8.05 12.25
CA GLY A 242 -21.49 7.08 13.15
C GLY A 242 -21.86 7.63 14.52
N LYS A 243 -21.50 8.88 14.86
CA LYS A 243 -22.00 9.58 16.05
C LYS A 243 -23.19 10.49 15.75
N GLY A 244 -23.63 10.57 14.49
CA GLY A 244 -24.74 11.41 14.04
C GLY A 244 -24.34 12.85 13.72
N GLU A 245 -23.04 13.16 13.63
CA GLU A 245 -22.56 14.50 13.31
C GLU A 245 -22.31 14.66 11.81
N LEU A 246 -22.70 15.80 11.23
CA LEU A 246 -22.33 16.16 9.86
C LEU A 246 -20.89 16.67 9.80
N VAL A 247 -19.99 15.87 9.24
CA VAL A 247 -18.55 16.12 9.21
C VAL A 247 -17.96 16.00 7.80
N LYS A 248 -16.88 16.74 7.54
CA LYS A 248 -16.07 16.56 6.33
C LYS A 248 -15.27 15.25 6.44
N PRO A 249 -15.02 14.49 5.35
CA PRO A 249 -14.29 13.23 5.40
C PRO A 249 -12.89 13.34 6.03
N GLY A 250 -12.17 14.43 5.77
CA GLY A 250 -10.89 14.69 6.43
C GLY A 250 -10.99 14.80 7.95
N TYR A 251 -12.02 15.47 8.48
CA TYR A 251 -12.24 15.54 9.94
C TYR A 251 -12.75 14.21 10.50
N TRP A 252 -13.55 13.46 9.73
CA TRP A 252 -13.98 12.12 10.09
C TRP A 252 -12.79 11.17 10.30
N ALA A 253 -11.81 11.19 9.38
CA ALA A 253 -10.58 10.43 9.52
C ALA A 253 -9.81 10.78 10.82
N GLN A 254 -9.80 12.07 11.21
CA GLN A 254 -9.22 12.50 12.49
C GLN A 254 -9.99 11.95 13.69
N LYS A 255 -11.33 11.94 13.66
CA LYS A 255 -12.17 11.36 14.73
C LYS A 255 -11.93 9.86 14.90
N ILE A 256 -11.80 9.10 13.80
CA ILE A 256 -11.47 7.66 13.84
C ILE A 256 -10.08 7.46 14.46
N THR A 257 -9.09 8.21 13.97
CA THR A 257 -7.71 8.16 14.46
C THR A 257 -7.62 8.42 15.97
N TYR A 258 -8.32 9.46 16.44
CA TYR A 258 -8.37 9.79 17.86
C TYR A 258 -8.93 8.65 18.72
N ARG A 259 -10.02 8.00 18.27
CA ARG A 259 -10.59 6.87 19.01
C ARG A 259 -9.63 5.69 19.08
N ILE A 260 -9.03 5.30 17.95
CA ILE A 260 -8.02 4.24 17.91
C ILE A 260 -6.85 4.57 18.86
N ALA A 261 -6.38 5.82 18.86
CA ALA A 261 -5.35 6.26 19.79
C ALA A 261 -5.77 6.01 21.24
N ARG A 262 -6.98 6.44 21.62
CA ARG A 262 -7.53 6.25 22.97
C ARG A 262 -7.64 4.78 23.36
N THR A 263 -8.05 3.91 22.44
CA THR A 263 -8.10 2.46 22.66
C THR A 263 -6.72 1.87 22.93
N MET A 264 -5.70 2.34 22.23
CA MET A 264 -4.34 1.83 22.38
C MET A 264 -3.61 2.39 23.60
N GLN A 265 -4.06 3.51 24.17
CA GLN A 265 -3.47 4.16 25.35
C GLN A 265 -3.84 3.42 26.64
N THR A 266 -3.15 2.31 26.89
CA THR A 266 -3.44 1.40 28.00
C THR A 266 -2.50 1.62 29.19
N ARG A 267 -3.05 1.56 30.41
CA ARG A 267 -2.27 1.47 31.65
C ARG A 267 -2.22 0.01 32.11
N VAL A 268 -1.04 -0.60 32.07
CA VAL A 268 -0.81 -1.97 32.55
C VAL A 268 -0.07 -1.91 33.88
N VAL A 269 -0.47 -2.74 34.84
CA VAL A 269 0.21 -2.85 36.14
C VAL A 269 1.12 -4.07 36.08
N PHE A 270 2.42 -3.85 36.19
CA PHE A 270 3.40 -4.93 36.34
C PHE A 270 3.67 -5.17 37.81
N ASP A 271 3.66 -6.43 38.25
CA ASP A 271 4.16 -6.79 39.57
C ASP A 271 5.69 -7.00 39.48
N LEU A 272 6.45 -6.05 40.04
CA LEU A 272 7.90 -6.13 40.14
C LEU A 272 8.26 -6.32 41.60
N PHE A 273 8.56 -7.57 41.97
CA PHE A 273 8.95 -7.98 43.32
C PHE A 273 7.89 -7.69 44.41
N GLY A 274 6.61 -7.92 44.10
CA GLY A 274 5.48 -7.65 45.00
C GLY A 274 5.00 -6.20 44.96
N VAL A 275 5.59 -5.35 44.12
CA VAL A 275 5.22 -3.94 43.97
C VAL A 275 4.46 -3.75 42.64
N PRO A 276 3.18 -3.36 42.69
CA PRO A 276 2.41 -3.06 41.48
C PRO A 276 2.88 -1.73 40.88
N ILE A 277 3.62 -1.78 39.78
CA ILE A 277 4.10 -0.63 39.03
C ILE A 277 3.19 -0.37 37.83
N PRO A 278 2.39 0.72 37.85
CA PRO A 278 1.59 1.11 36.71
C PRO A 278 2.47 1.70 35.59
N VAL A 279 2.50 1.04 34.44
CA VAL A 279 3.19 1.48 33.24
C VAL A 279 2.16 1.87 32.17
N LYS A 280 2.31 3.09 31.65
CA LYS A 280 1.56 3.59 30.50
C LYS A 280 2.21 3.05 29.22
N LEU A 281 1.46 2.31 28.41
CA LEU A 281 1.97 1.67 27.20
C LEU A 281 0.96 1.73 26.06
N TRP A 282 1.44 1.46 24.84
CA TRP A 282 0.61 1.38 23.64
C TRP A 282 0.23 -0.07 23.36
N ALA A 283 -0.70 -0.62 24.14
CA ALA A 283 -1.28 -1.94 23.88
C ALA A 283 -2.75 -1.81 23.54
N ILE A 284 -3.17 -2.67 22.64
CA ILE A 284 -4.59 -2.89 22.37
C ILE A 284 -5.11 -3.81 23.47
N VAL A 285 -6.03 -3.30 24.28
CA VAL A 285 -6.76 -4.10 25.26
C VAL A 285 -8.17 -4.30 24.74
N ASN A 286 -8.64 -5.54 24.78
CA ASN A 286 -10.02 -5.84 24.48
C ASN A 286 -10.90 -5.22 25.58
N PRO A 287 -11.80 -4.27 25.25
CA PRO A 287 -12.55 -3.50 26.23
C PRO A 287 -13.50 -4.36 27.07
N ALA A 288 -13.83 -5.56 26.60
CA ALA A 288 -14.75 -6.44 27.30
C ALA A 288 -14.06 -7.46 28.21
N THR A 289 -12.95 -8.05 27.76
CA THR A 289 -12.19 -9.00 28.59
C THR A 289 -11.20 -8.29 29.52
N GLY A 290 -10.81 -7.06 29.20
CA GLY A 290 -9.73 -6.35 29.89
C GLY A 290 -8.34 -6.92 29.59
N GLU A 291 -8.23 -7.91 28.70
CA GLU A 291 -6.98 -8.56 28.34
C GLU A 291 -6.29 -7.86 27.17
N ILE A 292 -4.96 -7.88 27.15
CA ILE A 292 -4.18 -7.46 25.98
C ILE A 292 -4.47 -8.43 24.83
N VAL A 293 -4.79 -7.87 23.66
CA VAL A 293 -5.04 -8.68 22.45
C VAL A 293 -3.83 -9.55 22.13
N ARG A 294 -4.07 -10.85 21.93
CA ARG A 294 -3.00 -11.85 21.72
C ARG A 294 -2.23 -11.64 20.41
N ARG A 295 -2.89 -11.11 19.37
CA ARG A 295 -2.28 -10.78 18.07
C ARG A 295 -1.99 -9.28 17.97
N GLY A 296 -0.72 -8.90 17.87
CA GLY A 296 -0.35 -7.49 17.69
C GLY A 296 1.08 -7.10 18.07
N GLY A 297 2.01 -8.06 18.12
CA GLY A 297 3.39 -7.84 18.57
C GLY A 297 3.57 -8.21 20.05
N LYS A 298 4.78 -8.64 20.42
CA LYS A 298 5.09 -8.90 21.84
C LYS A 298 5.08 -7.58 22.60
N PRO A 299 4.79 -7.55 23.91
CA PRO A 299 4.80 -6.32 24.72
C PRO A 299 6.02 -5.41 24.51
N VAL A 300 7.19 -6.01 24.25
CA VAL A 300 8.43 -5.30 23.92
C VAL A 300 8.34 -4.51 22.61
N ASP A 301 7.74 -5.07 21.56
CA ASP A 301 7.51 -4.38 20.29
C ASP A 301 6.57 -3.18 20.46
N LEU A 302 5.58 -3.31 21.35
CA LEU A 302 4.58 -2.29 21.64
C LEU A 302 5.23 -1.02 22.22
N ILE A 303 6.23 -1.19 23.10
CA ILE A 303 6.95 -0.07 23.73
C ILE A 303 7.76 0.71 22.68
N PHE A 304 8.32 0.01 21.69
CA PHE A 304 9.16 0.65 20.68
C PHE A 304 8.37 1.39 19.59
N ASN A 305 7.18 0.89 19.23
CA ASN A 305 6.32 1.55 18.24
C ASN A 305 5.43 2.65 18.84
N ALA A 306 5.15 2.59 20.15
CA ALA A 306 4.36 3.55 20.91
C ALA A 306 4.57 5.01 20.51
N ARG A 307 5.84 5.42 20.48
CA ARG A 307 6.24 6.79 20.18
C ARG A 307 5.82 7.21 18.77
N LEU A 308 6.03 6.33 17.79
CA LEU A 308 5.70 6.58 16.39
C LEU A 308 4.19 6.59 16.16
N PHE A 309 3.42 5.72 16.84
CA PHE A 309 1.96 5.81 16.81
C PHE A 309 1.46 7.16 17.31
N GLY A 310 1.91 7.61 18.48
CA GLY A 310 1.54 8.92 19.03
C GLY A 310 1.88 10.08 18.10
N TYR A 311 3.06 10.07 17.47
CA TYR A 311 3.42 11.11 16.49
C TYR A 311 2.60 11.04 15.21
N ALA A 312 2.41 9.86 14.62
CA ALA A 312 1.63 9.71 13.40
C ALA A 312 0.18 10.13 13.62
N MET A 313 -0.42 9.73 14.75
CA MET A 313 -1.79 10.11 15.11
C MET A 313 -1.92 11.60 15.41
N ASN A 314 -0.91 12.23 16.03
CA ASN A 314 -0.87 13.69 16.18
C ASN A 314 -0.81 14.40 14.83
N GLU A 315 -0.03 13.89 13.88
CA GLU A 315 0.06 14.44 12.54
C GLU A 315 -1.29 14.37 11.82
N ILE A 316 -1.91 13.19 11.81
CA ILE A 316 -3.24 12.98 11.19
C ILE A 316 -4.28 13.90 11.83
N THR A 317 -4.34 13.93 13.17
CA THR A 317 -5.32 14.74 13.90
C THR A 317 -5.01 16.23 13.91
N ALA A 318 -3.84 16.65 13.41
CA ALA A 318 -3.32 18.00 13.58
C ALA A 318 -3.43 18.50 15.04
N GLN A 319 -3.29 17.58 16.01
CA GLN A 319 -3.46 17.80 17.46
C GLN A 319 -4.80 18.42 17.87
N LYS A 320 -5.84 18.33 17.03
CA LYS A 320 -7.18 18.88 17.33
C LYS A 320 -7.84 18.26 18.58
N PHE A 321 -7.38 17.08 18.99
CA PHE A 321 -7.84 16.37 20.18
C PHE A 321 -6.79 16.36 21.31
N GLY A 322 -5.87 17.32 21.28
CA GLY A 322 -4.72 17.38 22.18
C GLY A 322 -3.56 16.49 21.73
N ASP A 323 -2.54 16.41 22.58
CA ASP A 323 -1.37 15.58 22.34
C ASP A 323 -1.68 14.10 22.62
N LEU A 324 -1.64 13.29 21.57
CA LEU A 324 -1.91 11.86 21.61
C LEU A 324 -0.68 11.03 21.97
N ARG A 325 0.47 11.63 22.22
CA ARG A 325 1.63 10.90 22.78
C ARG A 325 1.29 10.38 24.17
N TYR A 326 1.63 9.11 24.41
CA TYR A 326 1.31 8.42 25.65
C TYR A 326 2.47 7.50 26.06
N GLY A 327 2.64 7.28 27.36
CA GLY A 327 3.73 6.47 27.92
C GLY A 327 4.87 7.29 28.54
N LEU A 328 5.87 6.58 29.07
CA LEU A 328 7.11 7.18 29.57
C LEU A 328 7.80 7.93 28.40
N LYS A 329 8.16 9.20 28.61
CA LYS A 329 8.84 10.05 27.60
C LYS A 329 10.10 9.33 27.10
N PRO A 330 10.16 8.84 25.84
CA PRO A 330 11.33 8.13 25.37
C PRO A 330 12.24 9.15 24.70
N GLN A 331 13.20 9.68 25.45
CA GLN A 331 14.35 10.37 24.85
C GLN A 331 15.27 9.39 24.09
N LEU A 332 15.11 8.08 24.32
CA LEU A 332 15.82 7.04 23.57
C LEU A 332 15.40 7.06 22.08
N MET A 333 16.32 7.51 21.23
CA MET A 333 16.29 7.20 19.80
C MET A 333 16.75 5.75 19.64
N LEU A 334 15.88 4.90 19.13
CA LEU A 334 16.26 3.52 18.80
C LEU A 334 16.99 3.55 17.46
N THR A 335 18.12 2.87 17.39
CA THR A 335 18.81 2.61 16.13
C THR A 335 18.09 1.48 15.38
N LEU A 336 17.81 1.70 14.10
CA LEU A 336 17.41 0.63 13.18
C LEU A 336 18.67 0.01 12.52
N PRO A 337 18.58 -1.23 12.03
CA PRO A 337 17.64 -2.25 12.50
C PRO A 337 17.93 -2.58 13.97
N LEU A 338 16.91 -2.95 14.76
CA LEU A 338 17.14 -3.33 16.15
C LEU A 338 18.04 -4.58 16.20
N PRO A 339 19.15 -4.60 16.96
CA PRO A 339 19.98 -5.79 17.09
C PRO A 339 19.17 -6.95 17.69
N GLY A 340 19.23 -8.13 17.09
CA GLY A 340 18.80 -9.39 17.74
C GLY A 340 17.30 -9.71 17.76
N HIS A 341 16.41 -8.86 17.24
CA HIS A 341 14.98 -9.19 17.13
C HIS A 341 14.56 -9.45 15.68
N LYS A 342 13.99 -10.63 15.42
CA LYS A 342 13.42 -11.05 14.14
C LYS A 342 12.30 -10.07 13.72
N HIS A 343 12.68 -8.99 13.04
CA HIS A 343 12.08 -8.40 11.83
C HIS A 343 10.55 -8.22 11.74
N PHE A 344 9.77 -8.23 12.82
CA PHE A 344 8.31 -8.19 12.64
C PHE A 344 7.73 -6.77 12.51
N ASN A 345 8.51 -5.69 12.74
CA ASN A 345 7.94 -4.33 12.84
C ASN A 345 8.71 -3.18 12.16
N ASP A 346 9.75 -3.44 11.36
CA ASP A 346 10.49 -2.32 10.76
C ASP A 346 9.69 -1.60 9.67
N HIS A 347 8.85 -2.31 8.93
CA HIS A 347 7.93 -1.70 7.96
C HIS A 347 6.84 -0.85 8.66
N ALA A 348 6.35 -1.29 9.83
CA ALA A 348 5.40 -0.51 10.64
C ALA A 348 6.03 0.81 11.10
N LYS A 349 7.29 0.76 11.54
CA LYS A 349 8.06 1.95 11.91
C LYS A 349 8.27 2.88 10.72
N LEU A 350 8.62 2.35 9.54
CA LEU A 350 8.75 3.15 8.33
C LEU A 350 7.43 3.82 7.96
N ALA A 351 6.30 3.10 8.03
CA ALA A 351 4.97 3.66 7.76
C ALA A 351 4.63 4.80 8.72
N LEU A 352 4.78 4.58 10.02
CA LEU A 352 4.48 5.59 11.04
C LEU A 352 5.46 6.77 11.01
N ALA A 353 6.74 6.52 10.73
CA ALA A 353 7.74 7.57 10.50
C ALA A 353 7.38 8.40 9.27
N THR A 354 6.99 7.76 8.17
CA THR A 354 6.53 8.39 6.93
C THR A 354 5.36 9.33 7.19
N ILE A 355 4.37 8.89 7.97
CA ILE A 355 3.23 9.75 8.35
C ILE A 355 3.70 10.91 9.21
N SER A 356 4.54 10.66 10.23
CA SER A 356 4.87 11.66 11.24
C SER A 356 6.02 12.61 10.91
N GLN A 357 6.79 12.36 9.85
CA GLN A 357 8.05 13.05 9.56
C GLN A 357 9.06 12.98 10.72
N ARG A 358 9.12 11.84 11.44
CA ARG A 358 10.01 11.65 12.60
C ARG A 358 10.95 10.47 12.42
N GLN A 359 12.03 10.48 13.22
CA GLN A 359 13.03 9.42 13.28
C GLN A 359 13.60 9.08 11.90
N TYR A 360 13.13 7.98 11.30
CA TYR A 360 13.59 7.46 10.02
C TYR A 360 13.15 8.30 8.83
N ALA A 361 12.20 9.22 9.02
CA ALA A 361 11.69 10.10 7.99
C ALA A 361 11.89 11.58 8.35
N GLN A 362 13.03 11.94 8.94
CA GLN A 362 13.37 13.36 9.18
C GLN A 362 13.63 14.14 7.87
N SER A 363 14.09 13.43 6.85
CA SER A 363 14.24 13.91 5.48
C SER A 363 13.87 12.80 4.50
N PHE A 364 13.66 13.18 3.24
CA PHE A 364 13.40 12.21 2.17
C PHE A 364 14.57 11.23 2.00
N ASP A 365 15.82 11.72 2.02
CA ASP A 365 17.03 10.89 1.92
C ASP A 365 17.17 9.92 3.10
N SER A 366 16.85 10.37 4.31
CA SER A 366 16.84 9.52 5.51
C SER A 366 15.82 8.39 5.35
N LEU A 367 14.61 8.71 4.86
CA LEU A 367 13.57 7.72 4.63
C LEU A 367 13.99 6.68 3.59
N LEU A 368 14.57 7.12 2.47
CA LEU A 368 15.08 6.22 1.42
C LEU A 368 16.18 5.30 1.96
N TYR A 369 17.12 5.85 2.73
CA TYR A 369 18.17 5.06 3.37
C TYR A 369 17.58 3.97 4.27
N TRP A 370 16.64 4.33 5.14
CA TRP A 370 16.04 3.36 6.05
C TRP A 370 15.15 2.35 5.32
N CYS A 371 14.46 2.75 4.26
CA CYS A 371 13.76 1.81 3.38
C CYS A 371 14.72 0.79 2.78
N TYR A 372 15.88 1.24 2.29
CA TYR A 372 16.92 0.37 1.73
C TYR A 372 17.51 -0.58 2.78
N CYS A 373 17.96 -0.09 3.93
CA CYS A 373 18.51 -0.94 5.00
C CYS A 373 17.52 -1.99 5.47
N THR A 374 16.27 -1.57 5.66
CA THR A 374 15.17 -2.46 6.02
C THR A 374 15.05 -3.55 4.95
N ALA A 375 14.94 -3.16 3.69
CA ALA A 375 14.76 -4.07 2.56
C ALA A 375 15.96 -5.00 2.31
N GLN A 376 17.21 -4.57 2.51
CA GLN A 376 18.38 -5.44 2.41
C GLN A 376 18.30 -6.64 3.36
N SER A 377 17.86 -6.43 4.60
CA SER A 377 17.71 -7.50 5.59
C SER A 377 16.64 -8.53 5.19
N TYR A 378 15.67 -8.07 4.41
CA TYR A 378 14.52 -8.84 3.98
C TYR A 378 14.77 -9.58 2.67
N ASN A 379 15.40 -8.90 1.72
CA ASN A 379 15.55 -9.32 0.33
C ASN A 379 17.00 -9.73 0.02
N LYS A 380 17.73 -10.23 1.02
CA LYS A 380 19.08 -10.77 0.86
C LYS A 380 19.06 -11.84 -0.24
N GLY A 381 19.85 -11.64 -1.29
CA GLY A 381 19.92 -12.53 -2.46
C GLY A 381 19.08 -12.10 -3.67
N MET A 382 18.21 -11.09 -3.53
CA MET A 382 17.48 -10.49 -4.65
C MET A 382 18.34 -9.46 -5.39
N PRO A 383 17.99 -9.05 -6.63
CA PRO A 383 18.67 -7.96 -7.33
C PRO A 383 18.72 -6.69 -6.48
N GLU A 384 19.86 -5.99 -6.50
CA GLU A 384 20.09 -4.81 -5.66
C GLU A 384 19.05 -3.69 -5.86
N SER A 385 18.61 -3.46 -7.10
CA SER A 385 17.56 -2.48 -7.41
C SER A 385 16.23 -2.81 -6.72
N TYR A 386 15.92 -4.11 -6.58
CA TYR A 386 14.75 -4.56 -5.84
C TYR A 386 14.90 -4.31 -4.35
N GLN A 387 16.07 -4.63 -3.79
CA GLN A 387 16.39 -4.34 -2.38
C GLN A 387 16.29 -2.82 -2.11
N MET A 388 16.78 -1.97 -3.01
CA MET A 388 16.73 -0.52 -2.87
C MET A 388 15.30 0.04 -2.81
N PHE A 389 14.40 -0.53 -3.60
CA PHE A 389 13.09 0.04 -3.87
C PHE A 389 11.95 -0.94 -3.55
N SER A 390 12.11 -1.70 -2.48
CA SER A 390 11.06 -2.60 -1.99
C SER A 390 9.88 -1.83 -1.40
N PHE A 391 10.16 -0.73 -0.67
CA PHE A 391 9.17 0.07 0.04
C PHE A 391 8.86 1.40 -0.66
N VAL A 392 8.79 1.42 -2.00
CA VAL A 392 8.60 2.66 -2.81
C VAL A 392 7.39 3.52 -2.43
N HIS A 393 6.35 2.92 -1.86
CA HIS A 393 5.15 3.65 -1.46
C HIS A 393 5.42 4.58 -0.27
N PHE A 394 6.34 4.24 0.65
CA PHE A 394 6.63 5.11 1.80
C PHE A 394 7.25 6.45 1.36
N PRO A 395 8.33 6.50 0.54
CA PRO A 395 8.82 7.77 0.02
C PRO A 395 7.76 8.54 -0.78
N LEU A 396 6.91 7.89 -1.59
CA LEU A 396 5.85 8.61 -2.32
C LEU A 396 4.80 9.22 -1.39
N ILE A 397 4.35 8.49 -0.38
CA ILE A 397 3.44 9.01 0.65
C ILE A 397 4.10 10.18 1.39
N TYR A 398 5.39 10.06 1.72
CA TYR A 398 6.14 11.12 2.39
C TYR A 398 6.16 12.43 1.59
N LEU A 399 6.40 12.34 0.27
CA LEU A 399 6.39 13.49 -0.63
C LEU A 399 5.04 14.21 -0.59
N ILE A 400 3.95 13.45 -0.69
CA ILE A 400 2.58 13.97 -0.70
C ILE A 400 2.19 14.59 0.64
N LEU A 401 2.54 13.93 1.75
CA LEU A 401 2.17 14.40 3.08
C LEU A 401 2.95 15.65 3.49
N HIS A 402 4.26 15.69 3.21
CA HIS A 402 5.18 16.66 3.82
C HIS A 402 5.74 17.70 2.86
N LYS A 403 5.67 17.46 1.55
CA LYS A 403 6.24 18.36 0.51
C LYS A 403 7.66 18.83 0.88
N PRO A 404 8.58 17.90 1.18
CA PRO A 404 9.94 18.26 1.57
C PRO A 404 10.61 19.08 0.46
N ASN A 405 11.53 19.96 0.84
CA ASN A 405 12.39 20.61 -0.13
C ASN A 405 13.38 19.57 -0.67
N ILE A 406 13.20 19.16 -1.92
CA ILE A 406 14.04 18.16 -2.60
C ILE A 406 14.76 18.86 -3.73
N ASP A 407 16.07 18.59 -3.84
CA ASP A 407 16.81 18.89 -5.04
C ASP A 407 16.37 17.93 -6.15
N TYR A 408 15.45 18.39 -6.99
CA TYR A 408 14.93 17.62 -8.09
C TYR A 408 15.96 17.35 -9.19
N ASN A 409 17.08 18.07 -9.22
CA ASN A 409 18.19 17.78 -10.13
C ASN A 409 19.04 16.60 -9.64
N ASN A 410 18.79 16.09 -8.42
CA ASN A 410 19.50 14.94 -7.89
C ASN A 410 19.21 13.70 -8.75
N PRO A 411 20.23 13.11 -9.42
CA PRO A 411 20.04 11.94 -10.28
C PRO A 411 19.43 10.74 -9.56
N PHE A 412 19.59 10.64 -8.23
CA PHE A 412 18.99 9.58 -7.45
C PHE A 412 17.46 9.67 -7.42
N TYR A 413 16.91 10.89 -7.33
CA TYR A 413 15.46 11.08 -7.34
C TYR A 413 14.86 10.69 -8.69
N HIS A 414 15.54 11.09 -9.79
CA HIS A 414 15.17 10.64 -11.13
C HIS A 414 15.23 9.12 -11.25
N TYR A 415 16.26 8.48 -10.70
CA TYR A 415 16.40 7.03 -10.70
C TYR A 415 15.28 6.34 -9.91
N PHE A 416 14.92 6.87 -8.74
CA PHE A 416 13.80 6.39 -7.93
C PHE A 416 12.46 6.46 -8.70
N LEU A 417 12.13 7.61 -9.30
CA LEU A 417 10.92 7.77 -10.10
C LEU A 417 10.92 6.88 -11.34
N SER A 418 12.07 6.77 -12.02
CA SER A 418 12.22 5.89 -13.19
C SER A 418 12.04 4.42 -12.85
N TYR A 419 12.46 4.00 -11.65
CA TYR A 419 12.21 2.65 -11.18
C TYR A 419 10.72 2.39 -10.99
N ILE A 420 9.97 3.34 -10.39
CA ILE A 420 8.52 3.18 -10.20
C ILE A 420 7.81 3.12 -11.55
N ASP A 421 8.15 4.02 -12.48
CA ASP A 421 7.59 4.05 -13.83
C ASP A 421 7.80 2.71 -14.56
N LEU A 422 9.05 2.21 -14.54
CA LEU A 422 9.38 0.89 -15.08
C LEU A 422 8.52 -0.21 -14.45
N ARG A 423 8.28 -0.15 -13.14
CA ARG A 423 7.43 -1.15 -12.46
C ARG A 423 5.98 -1.04 -12.90
N LEU A 424 5.43 0.16 -13.01
CA LEU A 424 4.06 0.33 -13.51
C LEU A 424 3.93 -0.22 -14.94
N ASN A 425 4.91 0.05 -15.81
CA ASN A 425 4.95 -0.46 -17.20
C ASN A 425 5.07 -1.99 -17.25
N GLN A 426 5.84 -2.60 -16.35
CA GLN A 426 5.99 -4.06 -16.28
C GLN A 426 4.82 -4.77 -15.60
N ALA A 427 3.88 -4.06 -14.99
CA ALA A 427 2.73 -4.71 -14.37
C ALA A 427 1.88 -5.42 -15.44
N PRO A 428 1.40 -6.65 -15.21
CA PRO A 428 0.54 -7.34 -16.17
C PRO A 428 -0.77 -6.58 -16.36
N GLU A 429 -1.32 -6.53 -17.59
CA GLU A 429 -2.57 -5.80 -17.86
C GLU A 429 -3.75 -6.33 -17.04
N GLU A 430 -3.88 -7.64 -16.91
CA GLU A 430 -5.01 -8.29 -16.23
C GLU A 430 -4.85 -8.42 -14.72
N GLY A 431 -3.80 -7.84 -14.15
CA GLY A 431 -3.41 -8.11 -12.78
C GLY A 431 -2.69 -9.43 -12.61
N GLN A 432 -2.39 -9.73 -11.36
CA GLN A 432 -1.69 -10.93 -10.94
C GLN A 432 -2.58 -12.18 -11.07
N TRP A 433 -2.09 -13.20 -11.75
CA TRP A 433 -2.79 -14.48 -11.99
C TRP A 433 -2.27 -15.65 -11.14
N ARG A 434 -1.33 -15.46 -10.19
CA ARG A 434 -0.71 -16.57 -9.45
C ARG A 434 -0.66 -16.32 -7.96
N SER A 435 -1.20 -17.26 -7.18
CA SER A 435 -1.01 -17.25 -5.73
C SER A 435 0.36 -17.79 -5.36
N LEU A 436 1.20 -16.91 -4.85
CA LEU A 436 2.34 -17.33 -4.04
C LEU A 436 1.81 -17.75 -2.67
N TYR A 437 1.67 -19.05 -2.41
CA TYR A 437 1.61 -19.66 -1.07
C TYR A 437 1.88 -21.18 -1.24
N ASP A 438 3.12 -21.65 -1.01
CA ASP A 438 3.47 -22.76 -0.08
C ASP A 438 4.70 -23.64 -0.45
N VAL A 439 5.41 -24.00 0.61
CA VAL A 439 6.82 -24.42 0.75
C VAL A 439 7.26 -25.69 0.03
N ASN A 440 8.43 -25.64 -0.64
CA ASN A 440 9.29 -26.80 -0.90
C ASN A 440 9.83 -27.37 0.41
N ASN A 441 9.79 -28.68 0.57
CA ASN A 441 10.38 -29.36 1.74
C ASN A 441 11.91 -29.15 1.90
N ASP A 442 12.62 -28.59 0.91
CA ASP A 442 14.08 -28.42 0.89
C ASP A 442 14.59 -26.98 1.05
N GLY A 443 13.68 -25.99 1.16
CA GLY A 443 14.03 -24.60 1.45
C GLY A 443 14.66 -23.78 0.31
N ASN A 444 14.68 -24.28 -0.95
CA ASN A 444 15.27 -23.55 -2.09
C ASN A 444 14.23 -23.05 -3.11
N ILE A 445 14.44 -21.86 -3.68
CA ILE A 445 13.61 -21.22 -4.73
C ILE A 445 14.20 -21.55 -6.11
N ASN A 446 13.42 -22.08 -7.05
CA ASN A 446 13.89 -22.20 -8.43
C ASN A 446 13.69 -20.89 -9.21
N LYS A 447 14.79 -20.32 -9.72
CA LYS A 447 14.77 -19.05 -10.47
C LYS A 447 14.12 -19.18 -11.85
N ASP A 448 14.09 -20.38 -12.43
CA ASP A 448 13.62 -20.59 -13.80
C ASP A 448 12.09 -20.69 -13.92
N ASP A 449 11.37 -20.89 -12.81
CA ASP A 449 9.89 -20.94 -12.80
C ASP A 449 9.24 -19.54 -12.60
N HIS A 450 10.08 -18.50 -12.52
CA HIS A 450 9.73 -17.14 -12.15
C HIS A 450 10.38 -16.11 -13.08
N PRO A 451 9.88 -15.90 -14.31
CA PRO A 451 10.43 -14.85 -15.16
C PRO A 451 10.25 -13.46 -14.53
N GLU A 452 9.22 -13.24 -13.68
CA GLU A 452 8.97 -11.95 -13.02
C GLU A 452 8.51 -12.09 -11.55
N PRO A 453 9.43 -12.19 -10.57
CA PRO A 453 9.10 -12.29 -9.14
C PRO A 453 8.52 -11.01 -8.51
N PHE A 454 8.26 -9.95 -9.29
CA PHE A 454 8.24 -8.58 -8.76
C PHE A 454 6.85 -7.99 -8.48
N TRP A 455 5.80 -8.49 -9.13
CA TRP A 455 4.44 -7.96 -8.94
C TRP A 455 3.52 -8.90 -8.15
N SER A 456 3.98 -10.10 -7.76
CA SER A 456 3.15 -11.24 -7.37
C SER A 456 2.93 -11.51 -5.90
N ALA A 457 3.41 -10.64 -5.02
CA ALA A 457 3.05 -10.72 -3.62
C ALA A 457 1.62 -10.21 -3.42
N GLY A 458 0.74 -11.01 -2.81
CA GLY A 458 -0.62 -10.57 -2.47
C GLY A 458 -0.65 -9.35 -1.53
N LYS A 459 0.46 -9.02 -0.87
CA LYS A 459 0.60 -7.87 0.02
C LYS A 459 1.92 -7.14 -0.25
N ARG A 460 2.23 -6.79 -1.50
CA ARG A 460 3.53 -6.19 -1.87
C ARG A 460 3.83 -4.96 -1.02
N LEU A 461 2.83 -4.16 -0.68
CA LEU A 461 3.05 -2.95 0.12
C LEU A 461 3.23 -3.23 1.63
N VAL A 462 2.68 -4.33 2.17
CA VAL A 462 2.87 -4.71 3.59
C VAL A 462 4.13 -5.52 3.80
N LYS A 463 4.28 -6.53 2.96
CA LYS A 463 5.34 -7.53 2.98
C LYS A 463 5.87 -7.67 1.56
N PRO A 464 6.64 -6.68 1.06
CA PRO A 464 7.28 -6.79 -0.26
C PRO A 464 8.21 -8.01 -0.31
N VAL A 465 8.63 -8.45 0.86
CA VAL A 465 9.52 -9.57 1.11
C VAL A 465 8.79 -10.88 0.89
N GLY A 466 9.27 -11.69 -0.05
CA GLY A 466 8.73 -13.02 -0.28
C GLY A 466 8.97 -14.06 0.83
N LYS A 467 9.20 -13.63 2.08
CA LYS A 467 9.52 -14.50 3.22
C LYS A 467 8.38 -15.44 3.64
N ASP A 468 7.13 -15.09 3.29
CA ASP A 468 5.97 -15.95 3.55
C ASP A 468 5.67 -16.90 2.39
N TYR A 469 6.50 -16.91 1.35
CA TYR A 469 6.29 -17.73 0.16
C TYR A 469 7.42 -18.72 0.02
N VAL A 470 7.07 -19.98 0.12
CA VAL A 470 7.91 -21.02 -0.42
C VAL A 470 7.05 -21.75 -1.48
N ILE A 471 7.63 -22.56 -2.37
CA ILE A 471 7.01 -22.88 -3.68
C ILE A 471 7.21 -24.36 -4.02
N ASN A 472 6.17 -25.20 -4.00
CA ASN A 472 6.23 -26.61 -4.43
C ASN A 472 5.89 -26.81 -5.91
N LYS A 473 6.77 -27.45 -6.69
CA LYS A 473 6.60 -27.67 -8.15
C LYS A 473 5.73 -28.86 -8.55
N ASN A 474 5.49 -29.80 -7.63
CA ASN A 474 4.65 -30.96 -7.86
C ASN A 474 3.28 -30.82 -7.18
N ASP A 475 3.02 -29.66 -6.58
CA ASP A 475 1.80 -29.38 -5.86
C ASP A 475 0.79 -28.71 -6.79
N PRO A 476 -0.42 -29.27 -6.95
CA PRO A 476 -1.48 -28.61 -7.66
C PRO A 476 -1.80 -27.22 -7.09
N ALA A 477 -1.26 -26.78 -5.94
CA ALA A 477 -1.41 -25.47 -5.28
C ALA A 477 -0.72 -24.27 -5.98
N THR A 478 0.05 -24.44 -7.06
CA THR A 478 0.52 -23.34 -7.95
C THR A 478 -0.61 -22.74 -8.81
N ARG A 479 -1.82 -22.63 -8.24
CA ARG A 479 -3.10 -22.41 -8.91
C ARG A 479 -3.29 -20.98 -9.38
N PRO A 480 -4.12 -20.76 -10.41
CA PRO A 480 -4.54 -19.42 -10.75
C PRO A 480 -5.34 -18.82 -9.59
N TRP A 481 -4.77 -17.82 -8.92
CA TRP A 481 -5.52 -16.94 -8.06
C TRP A 481 -5.55 -15.58 -8.69
N GLU A 482 -6.72 -14.99 -8.69
CA GLU A 482 -6.87 -13.60 -9.05
C GLU A 482 -6.64 -12.76 -7.79
N TYR A 483 -5.89 -11.69 -7.96
CA TYR A 483 -5.75 -10.63 -6.95
C TYR A 483 -6.45 -9.37 -7.43
N ASN A 484 -6.92 -8.58 -6.46
CA ASN A 484 -7.66 -7.34 -6.72
C ASN A 484 -6.79 -6.20 -7.29
N GLY A 485 -5.46 -6.33 -7.27
CA GLY A 485 -4.55 -5.35 -7.86
C GLY A 485 -4.44 -4.02 -7.10
N LEU A 486 -4.89 -3.96 -5.84
CA LEU A 486 -4.94 -2.73 -5.05
C LEU A 486 -3.57 -2.04 -4.90
N ASP A 487 -2.50 -2.82 -4.79
CA ASP A 487 -1.12 -2.32 -4.69
C ASP A 487 -0.71 -1.51 -5.94
N TYR A 488 -1.14 -1.96 -7.13
CA TYR A 488 -0.89 -1.23 -8.39
C TYR A 488 -1.66 0.08 -8.41
N MET A 489 -2.95 0.04 -8.06
CA MET A 489 -3.81 1.22 -8.05
C MET A 489 -3.26 2.30 -7.13
N LEU A 490 -2.85 1.93 -5.90
CA LEU A 490 -2.24 2.87 -4.96
C LEU A 490 -0.92 3.42 -5.50
N LEU A 491 -0.03 2.57 -6.00
CA LEU A 491 1.28 2.99 -6.50
C LEU A 491 1.17 3.93 -7.70
N TYR A 492 0.26 3.62 -8.64
CA TYR A 492 -0.06 4.48 -9.78
C TYR A 492 -0.53 5.85 -9.32
N ASN A 493 -1.50 5.91 -8.40
CA ASN A 493 -2.05 7.17 -7.95
C ASN A 493 -1.00 8.04 -7.22
N LEU A 494 -0.22 7.42 -6.34
CA LEU A 494 0.87 8.09 -5.63
C LEU A 494 1.92 8.65 -6.60
N PHE A 495 2.31 7.87 -7.61
CA PHE A 495 3.31 8.26 -8.60
C PHE A 495 2.83 9.45 -9.46
N GLU A 496 1.59 9.39 -9.94
CA GLU A 496 1.01 10.47 -10.76
C GLU A 496 0.85 11.78 -9.96
N LEU A 497 0.46 11.71 -8.68
CA LEU A 497 0.40 12.89 -7.82
C LEU A 497 1.79 13.53 -7.63
N VAL A 498 2.80 12.70 -7.35
CA VAL A 498 4.19 13.19 -7.18
C VAL A 498 4.70 13.81 -8.49
N LYS A 499 4.38 13.24 -9.66
CA LYS A 499 4.72 13.84 -10.96
C LYS A 499 4.08 15.21 -11.15
N ILE A 500 2.80 15.35 -10.85
CA ILE A 500 2.11 16.65 -10.95
C ILE A 500 2.81 17.69 -10.07
N GLU A 501 3.13 17.34 -8.83
CA GLU A 501 3.83 18.25 -7.91
C GLU A 501 5.24 18.59 -8.38
N PHE A 502 5.96 17.62 -8.96
CA PHE A 502 7.28 17.81 -9.54
C PHE A 502 7.24 18.82 -10.70
N PHE A 503 6.37 18.60 -11.69
CA PHE A 503 6.31 19.43 -12.89
C PHE A 503 5.89 20.87 -12.60
N ASN A 504 4.98 21.08 -11.65
CA ASN A 504 4.54 22.41 -11.24
C ASN A 504 5.68 23.25 -10.64
N GLN A 505 6.68 22.60 -10.03
CA GLN A 505 7.83 23.32 -9.46
C GLN A 505 8.81 23.74 -10.55
N THR A 506 9.09 22.87 -11.53
CA THR A 506 9.99 23.19 -12.66
C THR A 506 9.51 24.34 -13.55
N THR A 507 8.19 24.55 -13.71
CA THR A 507 7.66 25.67 -14.52
C THR A 507 7.83 27.05 -13.89
N SER A 508 8.08 27.11 -12.58
CA SER A 508 8.36 28.38 -11.86
C SER A 508 9.80 28.86 -12.04
N ALA A 509 10.71 27.94 -12.37
CA ALA A 509 12.04 28.27 -12.89
C ALA A 509 11.94 28.40 -14.42
N LYS A 510 12.57 29.40 -15.03
CA LYS A 510 12.57 29.64 -16.50
C LYS A 510 13.36 28.57 -17.30
N SER A 511 13.19 27.29 -16.98
CA SER A 511 13.85 26.16 -17.62
C SER A 511 12.82 25.39 -18.44
N THR A 512 12.72 25.71 -19.74
CA THR A 512 11.96 24.94 -20.72
C THR A 512 12.69 23.64 -21.04
N THR A 513 12.54 22.62 -20.19
CA THR A 513 13.01 21.26 -20.50
C THR A 513 11.84 20.44 -21.03
N ASN A 514 11.85 20.21 -22.35
CA ASN A 514 10.91 19.31 -23.01
C ASN A 514 11.21 17.86 -22.58
N PHE A 515 10.25 17.26 -21.88
CA PHE A 515 10.36 15.90 -21.35
C PHE A 515 10.08 14.89 -22.47
N VAL A 516 11.12 14.44 -23.18
CA VAL A 516 11.08 13.24 -24.04
C VAL A 516 12.11 12.27 -23.50
N PHE A 517 11.64 11.18 -22.89
CA PHE A 517 12.45 10.30 -22.07
C PHE A 517 13.37 9.40 -22.91
N ASN A 518 14.55 9.92 -23.26
CA ASN A 518 15.76 9.17 -23.67
C ASN A 518 17.06 9.75 -23.06
N GLY A 519 16.90 10.68 -22.11
CA GLY A 519 17.90 11.49 -21.44
C GLY A 519 17.19 12.72 -20.86
N TRP A 520 17.85 13.51 -20.02
CA TRP A 520 17.32 14.81 -19.57
C TRP A 520 18.41 15.88 -19.70
N GLN A 521 17.99 17.12 -19.91
CA GLN A 521 18.88 18.27 -20.00
C GLN A 521 18.71 19.10 -18.72
N ASP A 522 19.78 19.45 -18.02
CA ASP A 522 19.68 20.30 -16.82
C ASP A 522 19.46 21.79 -17.19
N ALA A 523 19.27 22.63 -16.18
CA ALA A 523 19.04 24.07 -16.36
C ALA A 523 20.23 24.79 -17.03
N ASP A 524 21.42 24.18 -17.01
CA ASP A 524 22.63 24.70 -17.66
C ASP A 524 22.83 24.14 -19.08
N GLY A 525 21.86 23.37 -19.59
CA GLY A 525 21.91 22.78 -20.92
C GLY A 525 22.73 21.50 -21.02
N GLN A 526 23.19 20.89 -19.91
CA GLN A 526 23.97 19.64 -19.97
C GLN A 526 23.06 18.43 -20.17
N LEU A 527 23.44 17.56 -21.10
CA LEU A 527 22.72 16.33 -21.41
C LEU A 527 23.14 15.19 -20.48
N TRP A 528 22.17 14.61 -19.80
CA TRP A 528 22.31 13.47 -18.91
C TRP A 528 21.72 12.22 -19.55
N LYS A 529 22.51 11.15 -19.63
CA LYS A 529 22.06 9.82 -20.11
C LYS A 529 21.22 9.13 -19.04
N LYS A 530 20.44 8.12 -19.46
CA LYS A 530 19.78 7.15 -18.56
C LYS A 530 20.81 6.64 -17.54
N VAL A 531 20.54 6.87 -16.26
CA VAL A 531 21.40 6.43 -15.15
C VAL A 531 21.43 4.90 -15.16
N ASP A 532 22.60 4.33 -15.46
CA ASP A 532 22.85 2.91 -15.26
C ASP A 532 23.22 2.67 -13.79
N LYS A 533 22.97 1.47 -13.29
CA LYS A 533 23.39 1.01 -11.97
C LYS A 533 24.89 1.28 -11.72
N ASN A 534 25.71 1.19 -12.75
CA ASN A 534 27.15 1.44 -12.68
C ASN A 534 27.53 2.93 -12.51
N ASP A 535 26.59 3.85 -12.79
CA ASP A 535 26.79 5.28 -12.63
C ASP A 535 26.49 5.75 -11.19
N LEU A 536 26.00 4.87 -10.29
CA LEU A 536 25.73 5.18 -8.88
C LEU A 536 26.88 4.68 -8.00
N GLN A 537 27.65 5.60 -7.40
CA GLN A 537 28.62 5.25 -6.36
C GLN A 537 28.05 5.52 -4.96
N PHE A 538 28.00 4.49 -4.12
CA PHE A 538 27.66 4.59 -2.71
C PHE A 538 28.93 4.88 -1.93
N ARG A 539 29.05 6.06 -1.32
CA ARG A 539 30.10 6.34 -0.34
C ARG A 539 29.50 6.38 1.06
N TYR A 540 29.99 5.50 1.92
CA TYR A 540 29.65 5.49 3.33
C TYR A 540 30.54 6.52 4.05
N ASP A 541 29.94 7.63 4.49
CA ASP A 541 30.62 8.59 5.38
C ASP A 541 30.17 8.31 6.82
N SER A 542 31.11 7.96 7.69
CA SER A 542 30.84 7.57 9.08
C SER A 542 30.48 8.73 10.01
N SER A 543 30.56 9.98 9.55
CA SER A 543 30.46 11.17 10.42
C SER A 543 29.16 11.96 10.29
N ILE A 544 28.41 11.79 9.20
CA ILE A 544 27.11 12.42 8.94
C ILE A 544 26.31 11.42 8.09
N ILE A 545 25.02 11.20 8.35
CA ILE A 545 24.17 10.52 7.36
C ILE A 545 24.05 11.47 6.17
N PRO A 546 24.81 11.26 5.09
CA PRO A 546 24.13 11.12 3.82
C PRO A 546 24.82 10.09 2.91
N PHE A 547 24.00 9.23 2.32
CA PHE A 547 24.34 8.64 1.04
C PHE A 547 24.46 9.78 0.04
N ARG A 548 25.68 10.17 -0.33
CA ARG A 548 25.87 11.05 -1.49
C ARG A 548 25.92 10.20 -2.75
N PHE A 549 24.89 10.34 -3.56
CA PHE A 549 24.79 9.69 -4.86
C PHE A 549 25.36 10.64 -5.91
N TYR A 550 26.43 10.21 -6.58
CA TYR A 550 27.02 10.96 -7.68
C TYR A 550 26.59 10.30 -8.99
N GLY A 551 25.86 11.02 -9.84
CA GLY A 551 25.64 10.62 -11.23
C GLY A 551 26.89 10.90 -12.07
N LYS A 552 27.14 10.09 -13.10
CA LYS A 552 28.26 10.30 -14.02
C LYS A 552 27.90 11.37 -15.06
N LYS A 553 28.57 12.52 -15.01
CA LYS A 553 28.50 13.58 -16.03
C LYS A 553 28.93 13.02 -17.39
N VAL A 554 28.15 13.28 -18.44
CA VAL A 554 28.56 12.98 -19.82
C VAL A 554 29.58 14.04 -20.21
N ASN A 555 30.84 13.63 -20.41
CA ASN A 555 31.85 14.55 -20.95
C ASN A 555 31.44 14.91 -22.39
N SER A 556 31.13 16.19 -22.61
CA SER A 556 30.88 16.80 -23.92
C SER A 556 32.06 16.67 -24.88
N ASP A 557 33.25 16.37 -24.36
CA ASP A 557 34.51 16.48 -25.10
C ASP A 557 34.83 15.28 -26.01
N LYS A 558 33.89 14.35 -26.23
CA LYS A 558 34.09 13.16 -27.08
C LYS A 558 33.17 13.02 -28.30
N GLN A 559 32.37 14.03 -28.64
CA GLN A 559 31.58 14.05 -29.88
C GLN A 559 32.08 14.98 -30.98
N ALA A 560 33.18 15.72 -30.75
CA ALA A 560 33.89 16.42 -31.81
C ALA A 560 35.08 15.56 -32.28
N ILE A 561 34.84 14.58 -33.14
CA ILE A 561 35.71 14.05 -34.22
C ILE A 561 34.92 12.90 -34.89
N SER A 562 34.15 13.26 -35.92
CA SER A 562 34.00 12.56 -37.21
C SER A 562 32.74 13.10 -37.91
N GLN A 563 32.89 14.23 -38.60
CA GLN A 563 32.13 14.49 -39.82
C GLN A 563 33.01 14.10 -41.00
#